data_AF-A0A662L9S4-F1
#
_entry.id   AF-A0A662L9S4-F1
#
_cell.length_a   1.000
_cell.length_b   1.000
_cell.length_c   1.000
_cell.angle_alpha   90.00
_cell.angle_beta   90.00
_cell.angle_gamma   90.00
#
_symmetry.space_group_name_H-M   'P 1'
#
loop_
_entity.id
_entity.type
_entity.pdbx_description
1 polymer ?
#
loop_
_entity_poly.entity_id
_entity_poly.type
_entity_poly.pdbx_seq_one_letter_code
_entity_poly.pdbx_strand_id
1 'polypeptide(L)' 'LSGARMKEAISWGKVKEKAKHVTVEGDATVLFPLLIASLFERIR' A
#
# COMPACT_ATOMS: atom_id res chain seq x y z
N LEU A 1 14.48 -4.54 4.42
CA LEU A 1 13.95 -3.53 3.47
C LEU A 1 12.78 -2.78 4.12
N SER A 2 13.00 -2.07 5.23
CA SER A 2 11.90 -1.44 6.00
C SER A 2 11.60 0.01 5.58
N GLY A 3 12.30 0.53 4.57
CA GLY A 3 12.12 1.88 4.03
C GLY A 3 12.45 2.01 2.54
N ALA A 4 12.48 0.88 1.82
CA ALA A 4 12.72 0.90 0.38
C ALA A 4 11.52 1.51 -0.35
N ARG A 5 11.78 2.42 -1.28
CA ARG A 5 10.72 3.03 -2.09
C ARG A 5 10.15 1.98 -3.04
N MET A 6 8.88 2.11 -3.42
CA MET A 6 8.25 1.18 -4.37
C MET A 6 9.00 1.06 -5.70
N LYS A 7 9.74 2.10 -6.12
CA LYS A 7 10.63 2.06 -7.29
C LYS A 7 11.71 0.98 -7.20
N GLU A 8 12.21 0.67 -6.01
CA GLU A 8 13.19 -0.40 -5.78
C GLU A 8 12.54 -1.79 -5.90
N ALA A 9 11.30 -1.93 -5.44
CA ALA A 9 10.55 -3.18 -5.62
C ALA A 9 10.23 -3.43 -7.12
N ILE A 10 9.96 -2.37 -7.88
CA ILE A 10 9.74 -2.45 -9.33
C ILE A 10 11.04 -2.82 -10.06
N SER A 11 12.18 -2.20 -9.73
CA SER A 11 13.45 -2.48 -10.42
C SER A 11 13.94 -3.91 -10.22
N TRP A 12 13.52 -4.57 -9.14
CA TRP A 12 13.81 -5.98 -8.87
C TRP A 12 12.76 -6.95 -9.44
N GLY A 13 11.74 -6.44 -10.13
CA GLY A 13 10.66 -7.26 -10.69
C GLY A 13 9.68 -7.81 -9.66
N LYS A 14 9.72 -7.36 -8.39
CA LYS A 14 8.79 -7.80 -7.32
C LYS A 14 7.38 -7.22 -7.50
N VAL A 15 7.29 -6.07 -8.16
CA VAL A 15 6.04 -5.38 -8.51
C VAL A 15 6.05 -5.11 -10.01
N LYS A 16 4.93 -5.37 -10.70
CA LYS A 16 4.81 -5.05 -12.12
C LYS A 16 4.87 -3.53 -12.31
N GLU A 17 5.58 -3.09 -13.35
CA GLU A 17 5.75 -1.65 -13.66
C GLU A 17 4.42 -0.89 -13.80
N LYS A 18 3.37 -1.55 -14.31
CA LYS A 18 2.03 -0.96 -14.50
C LYS A 18 1.04 -1.29 -13.38
N ALA A 19 1.48 -1.89 -12.27
CA ALA A 19 0.59 -2.19 -11.16
C ALA A 19 0.10 -0.89 -10.49
N LYS A 20 -1.18 -0.83 -10.14
CA LYS A 20 -1.70 0.26 -9.30
C LYS A 20 -1.18 0.04 -7.88
N HIS A 21 -0.45 1.01 -7.34
CA HIS A 21 0.08 0.96 -5.98
C HIS A 21 0.15 2.36 -5.38
N VAL A 22 0.07 2.45 -4.06
CA VAL A 22 0.25 3.69 -3.28
C VAL A 22 0.99 3.36 -2.00
N THR A 23 1.86 4.28 -1.55
CA THR A 23 2.49 4.22 -0.24
C THR A 23 1.78 5.21 0.67
N VAL A 24 1.36 4.77 1.85
CA VAL A 24 0.79 5.63 2.88
C VAL A 24 1.76 5.63 4.06
N GLU A 25 2.24 6.81 4.44
CA GLU A 25 3.18 6.97 5.55
C GLU A 25 2.41 7.20 6.85
N GLY A 26 2.61 6.34 7.85
CA GLY A 26 2.02 6.45 9.18
C GLY A 26 1.97 5.12 9.93
N ASP A 27 1.46 5.14 11.17
CA ASP A 27 1.36 3.94 12.00
C ASP A 27 0.24 3.02 11.49
N ALA A 28 0.58 1.75 11.25
CA ALA A 28 -0.37 0.77 10.73
C ALA A 28 -1.55 0.52 11.68
N THR A 29 -1.34 0.61 12.99
CA THR A 29 -2.39 0.39 14.00
C THR A 29 -3.47 1.46 13.97
N VAL A 30 -3.13 2.67 13.50
CA VAL A 30 -4.06 3.78 13.32
C VAL A 30 -4.68 3.74 11.91
N LEU A 31 -3.87 3.54 10.88
CA LEU A 31 -4.31 3.66 9.49
C LEU A 31 -5.12 2.44 9.01
N PHE A 32 -4.75 1.23 9.42
CA PHE A 32 -5.37 0.01 8.91
C PHE A 32 -6.88 -0.10 9.23
N PRO A 33 -7.35 0.20 10.46
CA PRO A 33 -8.79 0.21 10.76
C PRO A 33 -9.58 1.18 9.88
N LEU A 34 -9.04 2.37 9.58
CA LEU A 34 -9.70 3.38 8.73
C LEU A 34 -9.84 2.91 7.28
N LEU A 35 -8.77 2.30 6.73
CA LEU A 35 -8.80 1.72 5.38
C LEU A 35 -9.84 0.61 5.26
N ILE A 36 -9.92 -0.27 6.27
CA ILE A 36 -10.88 -1.37 6.29
C ILE A 36 -12.32 -0.87 6.42
N ALA A 37 -12.57 0.13 7.27
CA ALA A 37 -13.90 0.73 7.41
C ALA A 37 -14.41 1.31 6.08
N SER A 38 -13.58 2.10 5.39
CA SER A 38 -13.93 2.66 4.07
C SER A 38 -14.13 1.59 3.01
N LEU A 39 -13.31 0.54 3.02
CA LEU A 39 -13.44 -0.59 2.11
C LEU A 39 -14.79 -1.30 2.29
N PHE A 40 -15.18 -1.59 3.53
CA PHE A 40 -16.46 -2.23 3.82
C PHE A 40 -17.66 -1.38 3.43
N GLU A 41 -17.60 -0.06 3.65
CA GLU A 41 -18.64 0.87 3.18
C GLU A 41 -18.78 0.84 1.66
N ARG A 42 -17.67 0.75 0.93
CA ARG A 42 -17.66 0.81 -0.54
C ARG A 42 -18.04 -0.51 -1.23
N ILE A 43 -17.76 -1.65 -0.60
CA ILE A 43 -18.03 -2.98 -1.17
C ILE A 43 -19.44 -3.46 -0.85
N ARG A 44 -20.04 -2.99 0.23
CA ARG A 44 -21.45 -3.22 0.56
C ARG A 44 -22.37 -2.56 -0.46
#